data_AF-A0AB38REY9-F1
#
_entry.id   AF-A0AB38REY9-F1
#
_cell.length_a   1.000
_cell.length_b   1.000
_cell.length_c   1.000
_cell.angle_alpha   90.00
_cell.angle_beta   90.00
_cell.angle_gamma   90.00
#
_symmetry.space_group_name_H-M   'P 1'
#
loop_
_entity.id
_entity.type
_entity.pdbx_description
1 polymer ?
#
loop_
_entity_poly.entity_id
_entity_poly.type
_entity_poly.pdbx_seq_one_letter_code
_entity_poly.pdbx_strand_id
1 'polypeptide(L)'
;MKSRNKSRVMSTVALVATFVMAGAGVAIADESSSGSSGSGSLGSSGAAAVDPLTFDGWGTCPIEDLEVTTCASVVVRGGTMKLGALSVPIPDGSLKVAGGVKYATQPDNSFIETFVAKQDGSNGVYSNPISVPGGALGIDTPLGLTQISATVESVGVPDLKVLEQELTMPVRLKLSNPLLGDDCYIGSVSNPINLHLTTTGNPPSEPIGEFPGAVFPAVPHSDAVFAAPGASGCGPLGALNWAVNLRGGVPAASGKNSLTTSSDVYAVAARKVRPPA
;
A
#
# COMPACT_ATOMS: atom_id res chain seq x y z
N MET A 1 47.19 -33.47 -37.39
CA MET A 1 46.22 -33.35 -36.28
C MET A 1 45.01 -32.57 -36.80
N LYS A 2 44.08 -33.27 -37.45
CA LYS A 2 42.73 -33.65 -36.98
C LYS A 2 41.74 -32.48 -36.98
N SER A 3 41.10 -32.33 -38.13
CA SER A 3 39.88 -31.57 -38.40
C SER A 3 38.63 -32.45 -38.18
N ARG A 4 37.50 -31.79 -37.92
CA ARG A 4 36.08 -32.23 -37.95
C ARG A 4 35.50 -32.97 -36.74
N ASN A 5 34.47 -32.35 -36.14
CA ASN A 5 33.12 -32.93 -35.98
C ASN A 5 32.12 -31.80 -35.66
N LYS A 6 31.19 -31.45 -36.55
CA LYS A 6 29.82 -31.97 -36.70
C LYS A 6 28.93 -31.79 -35.45
N SER A 7 27.92 -30.94 -35.57
CA SER A 7 26.55 -31.34 -35.19
C SER A 7 25.51 -30.58 -36.01
N ARG A 8 24.63 -31.35 -36.66
CA ARG A 8 23.40 -30.95 -37.34
C ARG A 8 22.26 -31.19 -36.35
N VAL A 9 21.20 -30.38 -36.35
CA VAL A 9 19.81 -30.91 -36.39
C VAL A 9 18.94 -29.95 -37.19
N MET A 10 18.22 -30.51 -38.15
CA MET A 10 17.35 -29.87 -39.14
C MET A 10 15.94 -29.63 -38.58
N SER A 11 15.33 -28.55 -39.05
CA SER A 11 13.89 -28.29 -39.01
C SER A 11 13.12 -29.30 -39.86
N THR A 12 11.92 -29.68 -39.40
CA THR A 12 10.91 -30.34 -40.22
C THR A 12 9.60 -29.57 -40.09
N VAL A 13 9.15 -29.04 -41.22
CA VAL A 13 7.85 -28.39 -41.44
C VAL A 13 6.94 -29.40 -42.13
N ALA A 14 5.69 -29.52 -41.65
CA ALA A 14 4.43 -29.92 -42.32
C ALA A 14 3.46 -30.37 -41.19
N LEU A 15 2.13 -30.22 -41.22
CA LEU A 15 1.19 -30.26 -42.34
C LEU A 15 -0.19 -29.71 -41.89
N VAL A 16 -0.84 -29.03 -42.83
CA VAL A 16 -2.25 -28.65 -43.05
C VAL A 16 -3.36 -29.43 -42.31
N ALA A 17 -4.42 -28.73 -41.84
CA ALA A 17 -5.81 -28.85 -42.33
C ALA A 17 -6.88 -28.25 -41.39
N THR A 18 -7.76 -27.44 -42.01
CA THR A 18 -9.02 -26.85 -41.55
C THR A 18 -10.10 -27.88 -41.15
N PHE A 19 -10.99 -27.51 -40.21
CA PHE A 19 -12.44 -27.77 -40.36
C PHE A 19 -13.25 -26.82 -39.45
N VAL A 20 -14.19 -26.10 -40.06
CA VAL A 20 -15.29 -25.34 -39.42
C VAL A 20 -16.41 -26.33 -39.15
N MET A 21 -17.01 -26.29 -37.96
CA MET A 21 -18.39 -26.76 -37.75
C MET A 21 -19.12 -25.88 -36.75
N ALA A 22 -20.32 -25.48 -37.18
CA ALA A 22 -21.32 -24.75 -36.44
C ALA A 22 -21.91 -25.61 -35.29
N GLY A 23 -22.20 -24.96 -34.17
CA GLY A 23 -23.03 -25.50 -33.10
C GLY A 23 -24.12 -24.49 -32.76
N ALA A 24 -25.33 -24.75 -33.23
CA ALA A 24 -26.55 -24.06 -32.85
C ALA A 24 -27.17 -24.75 -31.62
N GLY A 25 -27.92 -23.98 -30.83
CA GLY A 25 -28.84 -24.46 -29.79
C GLY A 25 -28.49 -23.92 -28.40
N VAL A 26 -29.42 -23.55 -27.52
CA VAL A 26 -30.89 -23.54 -27.53
C VAL A 26 -31.29 -22.43 -26.55
N ALA A 27 -32.30 -21.63 -26.88
CA ALA A 27 -32.92 -20.69 -25.96
C ALA A 27 -33.71 -21.48 -24.90
N ILE A 28 -33.44 -21.21 -23.62
CA ILE A 28 -34.36 -21.54 -22.52
C ILE A 28 -35.02 -20.23 -22.08
N ALA A 29 -36.33 -20.17 -22.31
CA ALA A 29 -37.23 -19.26 -21.63
C ALA A 29 -37.49 -19.83 -20.24
N ASP A 30 -37.45 -18.99 -19.20
CA ASP A 30 -38.12 -19.30 -17.94
C ASP A 30 -38.85 -18.06 -17.43
N GLU A 31 -40.17 -18.16 -17.58
CA GLU A 31 -41.24 -17.89 -16.62
C GLU A 31 -41.07 -16.71 -15.64
N SER A 32 -41.77 -15.63 -15.98
CA SER A 32 -42.41 -14.75 -15.02
C SER A 32 -43.31 -15.55 -14.06
N SER A 33 -42.88 -15.69 -12.80
CA SER A 33 -43.77 -16.04 -11.68
C SER A 33 -43.70 -14.95 -10.61
N SER A 34 -44.82 -14.25 -10.47
CA SER A 34 -45.15 -13.37 -9.36
C SER A 34 -45.29 -14.19 -8.08
N GLY A 35 -44.28 -14.13 -7.21
CA GLY A 35 -44.30 -14.71 -5.87
C GLY A 35 -44.03 -13.63 -4.83
N SER A 36 -45.09 -13.10 -4.23
CA SER A 36 -45.02 -12.26 -3.04
C SER A 36 -44.67 -13.14 -1.83
N SER A 37 -43.44 -13.02 -1.36
CA SER A 37 -43.01 -13.58 -0.07
C SER A 37 -42.20 -12.51 0.65
N GLY A 38 -42.71 -12.09 1.81
CA GLY A 38 -42.13 -11.05 2.65
C GLY A 38 -40.66 -11.34 2.94
N SER A 39 -39.79 -10.43 2.47
CA SER A 39 -38.39 -10.42 2.86
C SER A 39 -38.26 -9.41 3.99
N GLY A 40 -38.15 -9.91 5.21
CA GLY A 40 -37.55 -9.15 6.29
C GLY A 40 -36.14 -8.79 5.84
N SER A 41 -35.95 -7.52 5.49
CA SER A 41 -34.65 -6.95 5.16
C SER A 41 -33.77 -7.04 6.41
N LEU A 42 -33.06 -8.16 6.55
CA LEU A 42 -31.83 -8.21 7.32
C LEU A 42 -30.86 -7.33 6.53
N GLY A 43 -30.76 -6.06 6.95
CA GLY A 43 -29.82 -5.11 6.39
C GLY A 43 -28.41 -5.71 6.50
N SER A 44 -27.91 -6.25 5.40
CA SER A 44 -26.49 -6.51 5.21
C SER A 44 -25.83 -5.13 5.26
N SER A 45 -25.34 -4.78 6.43
CA SER A 45 -24.45 -3.65 6.60
C SER A 45 -23.11 -4.06 6.00
N GLY A 46 -23.06 -4.18 4.67
CA GLY A 46 -21.81 -4.21 3.96
C GLY A 46 -21.04 -2.96 4.35
N ALA A 47 -19.82 -3.13 4.85
CA ALA A 47 -18.94 -2.00 5.12
C ALA A 47 -18.91 -1.11 3.87
N ALA A 48 -19.22 0.17 4.04
CA ALA A 48 -19.19 1.13 2.94
C ALA A 48 -17.82 1.05 2.26
N ALA A 49 -17.81 1.05 0.92
CA ALA A 49 -16.56 1.13 0.18
C ALA A 49 -15.82 2.41 0.58
N VAL A 50 -14.57 2.27 1.01
CA VAL A 50 -13.73 3.42 1.36
C VAL A 50 -13.17 3.99 0.07
N ASP A 51 -13.37 5.29 -0.16
CA ASP A 51 -12.85 5.95 -1.35
C ASP A 51 -11.31 5.88 -1.38
N PRO A 52 -10.70 5.47 -2.51
CA PRO A 52 -9.25 5.37 -2.61
C PRO A 52 -8.61 6.76 -2.42
N LEU A 53 -7.51 6.81 -1.67
CA LEU A 53 -6.70 8.01 -1.56
C LEU A 53 -6.11 8.35 -2.94
N THR A 54 -6.31 9.60 -3.34
CA THR A 54 -5.77 10.15 -4.58
C THR A 54 -4.88 11.35 -4.29
N PHE A 55 -4.21 11.85 -5.33
CA PHE A 55 -3.63 13.17 -5.27
C PHE A 55 -4.75 14.21 -5.23
N ASP A 56 -4.83 14.94 -4.11
CA ASP A 56 -5.85 15.92 -3.79
C ASP A 56 -5.28 17.35 -3.74
N GLY A 57 -4.17 17.58 -4.43
CA GLY A 57 -3.47 18.85 -4.44
C GLY A 57 -2.52 19.01 -3.25
N TRP A 58 -2.39 20.24 -2.75
CA TRP A 58 -1.31 20.63 -1.84
C TRP A 58 -1.81 21.14 -0.47
N GLY A 59 -3.07 20.90 -0.12
CA GLY A 59 -3.66 21.37 1.15
C GLY A 59 -3.09 20.70 2.42
N THR A 60 -2.30 19.65 2.25
CA THR A 60 -1.52 18.97 3.30
C THR A 60 -0.10 19.51 3.42
N CYS A 61 0.34 20.38 2.51
CA CYS A 61 1.65 21.01 2.60
C CYS A 61 1.61 22.19 3.59
N PRO A 62 2.47 22.20 4.63
CA PRO A 62 2.52 23.27 5.64
C PRO A 62 3.25 24.51 5.09
N ILE A 63 2.61 25.18 4.14
CA ILE A 63 3.16 26.33 3.39
C ILE A 63 3.28 27.62 4.20
N GLU A 64 2.62 27.68 5.36
CA GLU A 64 2.77 28.72 6.37
C GLU A 64 4.18 28.79 6.95
N ASP A 65 4.88 27.65 6.95
CA ASP A 65 6.30 27.59 7.22
C ASP A 65 7.07 28.03 5.97
N LEU A 66 7.72 29.20 6.07
CA LEU A 66 8.43 29.78 4.93
C LEU A 66 9.71 29.02 4.56
N GLU A 67 10.24 28.19 5.47
CA GLU A 67 11.39 27.32 5.21
C GLU A 67 11.01 26.08 4.40
N VAL A 68 9.72 25.73 4.33
CA VAL A 68 9.24 24.68 3.43
C VAL A 68 9.42 25.15 1.99
N THR A 69 10.20 24.39 1.22
CA THR A 69 10.61 24.77 -0.14
C THR A 69 9.98 23.89 -1.21
N THR A 70 9.65 22.65 -0.84
CA THR A 70 8.97 21.66 -1.70
C THR A 70 7.73 21.15 -1.00
N CYS A 71 6.61 21.05 -1.71
CA CYS A 71 5.46 20.27 -1.29
C CYS A 71 5.54 18.90 -1.96
N ALA A 72 5.34 17.83 -1.18
CA ALA A 72 5.47 16.46 -1.65
C ALA A 72 4.23 15.63 -1.27
N SER A 73 3.82 14.74 -2.18
CA SER A 73 2.78 13.75 -1.96
C SER A 73 3.18 12.44 -2.62
N VAL A 74 3.05 11.33 -1.91
CA VAL A 74 3.32 9.97 -2.38
C VAL A 74 2.03 9.19 -2.23
N VAL A 75 1.43 8.77 -3.34
CA VAL A 75 0.18 8.00 -3.35
C VAL A 75 0.48 6.58 -3.78
N VAL A 76 0.20 5.60 -2.92
CA VAL A 76 0.39 4.20 -3.26
C VAL A 76 -0.67 3.77 -4.26
N ARG A 77 -0.22 3.25 -5.41
CA ARG A 77 -1.07 2.78 -6.52
C ARG A 77 -1.26 1.26 -6.54
N GLY A 78 -0.53 0.55 -5.67
CA GLY A 78 -0.67 -0.88 -5.45
C GLY A 78 0.59 -1.50 -4.87
N GLY A 79 0.53 -2.77 -4.49
CA GLY A 79 1.69 -3.46 -3.94
C GLY A 79 1.37 -4.76 -3.23
N THR A 80 2.33 -5.29 -2.49
CA THR A 80 2.16 -6.44 -1.61
C THR A 80 3.05 -6.32 -0.40
N MET A 81 2.49 -6.63 0.77
CA MET A 81 3.23 -6.78 2.02
C MET A 81 3.25 -8.24 2.44
N LYS A 82 4.45 -8.79 2.62
CA LYS A 82 4.67 -10.02 3.37
C LYS A 82 5.01 -9.66 4.81
N LEU A 83 4.18 -10.12 5.74
CA LEU A 83 4.39 -9.96 7.18
C LEU A 83 4.39 -11.35 7.81
N GLY A 84 5.55 -11.84 8.23
CA GLY A 84 5.74 -13.19 8.75
C GLY A 84 5.19 -14.26 7.78
N ALA A 85 4.10 -14.89 8.20
CA ALA A 85 3.42 -15.94 7.43
C ALA A 85 2.37 -15.41 6.43
N LEU A 86 1.95 -14.15 6.53
CA LEU A 86 0.90 -13.56 5.70
C LEU A 86 1.46 -12.82 4.50
N SER A 87 0.70 -12.86 3.41
CA SER A 87 0.89 -11.99 2.25
C SER A 87 -0.40 -11.21 2.03
N VAL A 88 -0.33 -9.89 2.15
CA VAL A 88 -1.47 -8.97 2.08
C VAL A 88 -1.30 -8.11 0.83
N PRO A 89 -2.25 -8.16 -0.13
CA PRO A 89 -2.24 -7.24 -1.25
C PRO A 89 -2.49 -5.81 -0.75
N ILE A 90 -1.81 -4.84 -1.34
CA ILE A 90 -1.99 -3.42 -1.05
C ILE A 90 -2.80 -2.83 -2.20
N PRO A 91 -4.08 -2.48 -1.97
CA PRO A 91 -4.92 -1.89 -3.01
C PRO A 91 -4.44 -0.49 -3.40
N ASP A 92 -4.88 -0.06 -4.57
CA ASP A 92 -4.76 1.32 -5.01
C ASP A 92 -5.39 2.30 -4.00
N GLY A 93 -4.70 3.39 -3.69
CA GLY A 93 -5.19 4.44 -2.80
C GLY A 93 -5.32 4.01 -1.33
N SER A 94 -4.57 3.00 -0.91
CA SER A 94 -4.60 2.52 0.48
C SER A 94 -3.70 3.32 1.44
N LEU A 95 -2.70 4.03 0.91
CA LEU A 95 -1.76 4.84 1.67
C LEU A 95 -1.37 6.09 0.86
N LYS A 96 -1.31 7.22 1.56
CA LYS A 96 -0.75 8.47 1.06
C LYS A 96 0.17 9.08 2.11
N VAL A 97 1.37 9.49 1.71
CA VAL A 97 2.24 10.33 2.53
C VAL A 97 2.28 11.73 1.92
N ALA A 98 1.93 12.77 2.67
CA ALA A 98 1.89 14.11 2.13
C ALA A 98 2.30 15.18 3.14
N GLY A 99 3.03 16.19 2.68
CA GLY A 99 3.57 17.26 3.51
C GLY A 99 4.50 18.20 2.74
N GLY A 100 5.42 18.82 3.46
CA GLY A 100 6.45 19.70 2.92
C GLY A 100 7.86 19.16 3.18
N VAL A 101 8.85 19.68 2.46
CA VAL A 101 10.27 19.39 2.67
C VAL A 101 11.06 20.70 2.75
N LYS A 102 11.89 20.80 3.80
CA LYS A 102 12.91 21.82 3.97
C LYS A 102 14.26 21.27 3.50
N TYR A 103 15.07 22.13 2.91
CA TYR A 103 16.46 21.80 2.58
C TYR A 103 17.41 22.62 3.45
N ALA A 104 18.41 21.95 4.01
CA ALA A 104 19.53 22.59 4.69
C ALA A 104 20.85 22.09 4.09
N THR A 105 21.77 23.02 3.81
CA THR A 105 23.15 22.67 3.45
C THR A 105 23.99 22.62 4.71
N GLN A 106 24.71 21.52 4.92
CA GLN A 106 25.62 21.35 6.04
C GLN A 106 27.02 21.94 5.75
N PRO A 107 27.86 22.18 6.78
CA PRO A 107 29.22 22.71 6.61
C PRO A 107 30.14 21.84 5.74
N ASP A 108 29.81 20.56 5.56
CA ASP A 108 30.52 19.61 4.70
C ASP A 108 29.99 19.58 3.26
N ASN A 109 29.12 20.53 2.90
CA ASN A 109 28.39 20.62 1.63
C ASN A 109 27.40 19.49 1.34
N SER A 110 27.06 18.65 2.32
CA SER A 110 25.93 17.72 2.19
C SER A 110 24.59 18.46 2.29
N PHE A 111 23.55 17.87 1.70
CA PHE A 111 22.18 18.39 1.76
C PHE A 111 21.34 17.50 2.67
N ILE A 112 20.61 18.11 3.60
CA ILE A 112 19.61 17.44 4.42
C ILE A 112 18.24 17.83 3.91
N GLU A 113 17.44 16.83 3.57
CA GLU A 113 15.98 16.96 3.45
C GLU A 113 15.33 16.68 4.80
N THR A 114 14.48 17.60 5.26
CA THR A 114 13.67 17.43 6.47
C THR A 114 12.19 17.49 6.08
N PHE A 115 11.49 16.37 6.26
CA PHE A 115 10.05 16.31 6.04
C PHE A 115 9.29 17.04 7.14
N VAL A 116 8.26 17.79 6.74
CA VAL A 116 7.39 18.57 7.62
C VAL A 116 5.97 18.13 7.34
N ALA A 117 5.40 17.42 8.31
CA ALA A 117 4.00 17.03 8.26
C ALA A 117 3.08 18.20 8.63
N LYS A 118 1.86 18.18 8.09
CA LYS A 118 0.77 19.00 8.62
C LYS A 118 0.48 18.61 10.07
N GLN A 119 0.19 19.60 10.90
CA GLN A 119 -0.15 19.41 12.31
C GLN A 119 -1.62 18.98 12.50
N ASP A 120 -2.01 17.86 11.87
CA ASP A 120 -3.36 17.27 11.95
C ASP A 120 -3.40 15.94 12.72
N GLY A 121 -2.26 15.55 13.33
CA GLY A 121 -2.12 14.30 14.08
C GLY A 121 -1.84 13.06 13.23
N SER A 122 -1.84 13.17 11.89
CA SER A 122 -1.55 12.05 10.97
C SER A 122 -0.05 11.76 10.81
N ASN A 123 0.81 12.66 11.29
CA ASN A 123 2.24 12.69 10.96
C ASN A 123 2.52 12.77 9.44
N GLY A 124 1.56 13.26 8.65
CA GLY A 124 1.66 13.31 7.19
C GLY A 124 1.42 11.95 6.52
N VAL A 125 0.86 10.97 7.24
CA VAL A 125 0.56 9.62 6.73
C VAL A 125 -0.93 9.36 6.86
N TYR A 126 -1.57 9.11 5.72
CA TYR A 126 -3.00 8.86 5.60
C TYR A 126 -3.20 7.45 5.07
N SER A 127 -4.05 6.65 5.71
CA SER A 127 -4.26 5.25 5.33
C SER A 127 -5.74 4.89 5.35
N ASN A 128 -6.14 4.09 4.36
CA ASN A 128 -7.44 3.43 4.34
C ASN A 128 -7.31 1.99 4.89
N PRO A 129 -8.36 1.43 5.51
CA PRO A 129 -8.36 0.05 5.94
C PRO A 129 -8.15 -0.93 4.78
N ILE A 130 -7.21 -1.86 4.93
CA ILE A 130 -6.90 -2.92 3.97
C ILE A 130 -7.43 -4.24 4.48
N SER A 131 -8.12 -4.97 3.61
CA SER A 131 -8.65 -6.30 3.91
C SER A 131 -7.50 -7.32 4.06
N VAL A 132 -7.41 -7.99 5.22
CA VAL A 132 -6.40 -9.04 5.45
C VAL A 132 -6.94 -10.39 4.97
N PRO A 133 -6.29 -11.07 4.01
CA PRO A 133 -6.79 -12.33 3.48
C PRO A 133 -7.05 -13.40 4.55
N GLY A 134 -8.20 -14.05 4.42
CA GLY A 134 -8.59 -15.23 5.18
C GLY A 134 -9.25 -14.98 6.53
N GLY A 135 -9.52 -13.73 6.98
CA GLY A 135 -10.29 -13.39 8.22
C GLY A 135 -9.81 -14.04 9.54
N ALA A 136 -10.13 -13.58 10.76
CA ALA A 136 -9.61 -14.00 12.08
C ALA A 136 -9.27 -15.50 12.31
N LEU A 137 -9.97 -16.43 11.65
CA LEU A 137 -9.74 -17.89 11.76
C LEU A 137 -8.90 -18.53 10.63
N GLY A 138 -8.42 -17.75 9.66
CA GLY A 138 -7.72 -18.28 8.48
C GLY A 138 -8.67 -18.88 7.43
N ILE A 139 -9.99 -18.72 7.62
CA ILE A 139 -11.05 -19.12 6.70
C ILE A 139 -11.94 -17.90 6.49
N ASP A 140 -12.10 -17.51 5.23
CA ASP A 140 -13.05 -16.46 4.86
C ASP A 140 -14.47 -17.07 4.92
N THR A 141 -15.26 -16.62 5.89
CA THR A 141 -16.65 -17.09 6.02
C THR A 141 -17.52 -16.32 5.04
N PRO A 142 -18.53 -16.93 4.39
CA PRO A 142 -19.40 -16.26 3.40
C PRO A 142 -20.10 -14.98 3.90
N LEU A 143 -20.13 -14.76 5.22
CA LEU A 143 -20.73 -13.59 5.87
C LEU A 143 -19.70 -12.55 6.33
N GLY A 144 -18.40 -12.74 6.07
CA GLY A 144 -17.34 -11.79 6.44
C GLY A 144 -17.21 -11.50 7.95
N LEU A 145 -17.87 -12.28 8.82
CA LEU A 145 -17.94 -12.01 10.27
C LEU A 145 -16.56 -12.04 10.95
N THR A 146 -15.64 -12.80 10.35
CA THR A 146 -14.26 -12.89 10.81
C THR A 146 -13.34 -11.91 10.09
N GLN A 147 -13.81 -11.08 9.15
CA GLN A 147 -12.91 -10.28 8.33
C GLN A 147 -12.12 -9.28 9.18
N ILE A 148 -10.80 -9.29 9.01
CA ILE A 148 -9.89 -8.34 9.69
C ILE A 148 -9.52 -7.28 8.66
N SER A 149 -9.60 -6.03 9.07
CA SER A 149 -8.97 -4.94 8.34
C SER A 149 -7.72 -4.47 9.06
N ALA A 150 -6.68 -4.10 8.31
CA ALA A 150 -5.45 -3.53 8.81
C ALA A 150 -5.34 -2.08 8.33
N THR A 151 -5.08 -1.15 9.24
CA THR A 151 -4.83 0.27 8.91
C THR A 151 -3.41 0.63 9.36
N VAL A 152 -2.66 1.32 8.51
CA VAL A 152 -1.32 1.78 8.83
C VAL A 152 -1.42 3.06 9.65
N GLU A 153 -0.84 3.06 10.85
CA GLU A 153 -0.72 4.24 11.69
C GLU A 153 0.75 4.62 11.85
N SER A 154 1.10 5.84 11.46
CA SER A 154 2.45 6.36 11.69
C SER A 154 2.61 6.79 13.15
N VAL A 155 3.65 6.27 13.82
CA VAL A 155 3.92 6.60 15.23
C VAL A 155 4.90 7.76 15.38
N GLY A 156 5.37 8.32 14.27
CA GLY A 156 6.21 9.51 14.19
C GLY A 156 6.19 10.13 12.81
N VAL A 157 6.81 11.30 12.66
CA VAL A 157 6.98 11.96 11.36
C VAL A 157 7.93 11.10 10.49
N PRO A 158 7.52 10.71 9.27
CA PRO A 158 8.40 10.01 8.33
C PRO A 158 9.63 10.84 7.97
N ASP A 159 10.70 10.15 7.58
CA ASP A 159 11.80 10.75 6.84
C ASP A 159 11.57 10.49 5.35
N LEU A 160 11.17 11.54 4.62
CA LEU A 160 10.96 11.50 3.18
C LEU A 160 12.10 12.25 2.49
N LYS A 161 12.87 11.53 1.68
CA LYS A 161 13.87 12.08 0.78
C LYS A 161 13.28 12.18 -0.62
N VAL A 162 12.91 13.39 -1.05
CA VAL A 162 12.23 13.59 -2.34
C VAL A 162 13.20 13.41 -3.50
N LEU A 163 14.48 13.75 -3.30
CA LEU A 163 15.49 13.63 -4.36
C LEU A 163 15.88 12.16 -4.59
N GLU A 164 16.12 11.43 -3.50
CA GLU A 164 16.44 10.00 -3.54
C GLU A 164 15.20 9.10 -3.72
N GLN A 165 13.99 9.66 -3.60
CA GLN A 165 12.72 8.93 -3.59
C GLN A 165 12.76 7.78 -2.57
N GLU A 166 13.25 8.12 -1.37
CA GLU A 166 13.36 7.21 -0.25
C GLU A 166 12.38 7.63 0.86
N LEU A 167 11.73 6.66 1.47
CA LEU A 167 10.77 6.89 2.54
C LEU A 167 11.05 5.94 3.69
N THR A 168 11.47 6.51 4.82
CA THR A 168 11.57 5.78 6.08
C THR A 168 10.44 6.21 7.01
N MET A 169 9.68 5.26 7.55
CA MET A 169 8.55 5.58 8.42
C MET A 169 8.37 4.56 9.55
N PRO A 170 8.28 5.02 10.81
CA PRO A 170 7.91 4.17 11.93
C PRO A 170 6.40 4.02 11.99
N VAL A 171 5.91 2.79 11.84
CA VAL A 171 4.47 2.50 11.81
C VAL A 171 4.07 1.42 12.80
N ARG A 172 2.80 1.39 13.15
CA ARG A 172 2.11 0.22 13.72
C ARG A 172 0.90 -0.10 12.87
N LEU A 173 0.48 -1.36 12.85
CA LEU A 173 -0.69 -1.79 12.11
C LEU A 173 -1.85 -1.97 13.08
N LYS A 174 -2.89 -1.14 12.95
CA LYS A 174 -4.14 -1.31 13.69
C LYS A 174 -4.96 -2.39 13.03
N LEU A 175 -5.32 -3.44 13.77
CA LEU A 175 -6.19 -4.51 13.30
C LEU A 175 -7.58 -4.31 13.85
N SER A 176 -8.56 -4.16 12.96
CA SER A 176 -9.95 -3.92 13.33
C SER A 176 -10.82 -5.13 12.98
N ASN A 177 -11.44 -5.72 14.01
CA ASN A 177 -12.51 -6.71 13.94
C ASN A 177 -13.25 -6.74 15.29
N PRO A 178 -14.58 -6.95 15.34
CA PRO A 178 -15.33 -6.98 16.60
C PRO A 178 -14.77 -7.93 17.67
N LEU A 179 -14.16 -9.06 17.28
CA LEU A 179 -13.54 -10.02 18.20
C LEU A 179 -12.22 -9.50 18.80
N LEU A 180 -11.50 -8.66 18.07
CA LEU A 180 -10.19 -8.13 18.45
C LEU A 180 -10.31 -6.85 19.29
N GLY A 181 -11.43 -6.13 19.21
CA GLY A 181 -11.61 -4.83 19.85
C GLY A 181 -10.84 -3.71 19.13
N ASP A 182 -10.89 -2.51 19.72
CA ASP A 182 -10.38 -1.29 19.07
C ASP A 182 -8.88 -1.04 19.27
N ASP A 183 -8.24 -1.80 20.16
CA ASP A 183 -6.86 -1.62 20.59
C ASP A 183 -5.90 -2.73 20.14
N CYS A 184 -6.28 -3.51 19.12
CA CYS A 184 -5.43 -4.56 18.58
C CYS A 184 -4.41 -3.99 17.57
N TYR A 185 -3.12 -4.12 17.87
CA TYR A 185 -2.04 -3.63 17.01
C TYR A 185 -0.95 -4.68 16.79
N ILE A 186 -0.31 -4.66 15.62
CA ILE A 186 1.02 -5.23 15.41
C ILE A 186 2.03 -4.08 15.47
N GLY A 187 3.02 -4.20 16.37
CA GLY A 187 3.89 -3.07 16.73
C GLY A 187 3.26 -2.14 17.77
N SER A 188 4.05 -1.22 18.29
CA SER A 188 3.64 -0.20 19.24
C SER A 188 4.38 1.11 18.99
N VAL A 189 4.03 2.17 19.73
CA VAL A 189 4.77 3.45 19.68
C VAL A 189 6.22 3.27 20.14
N SER A 190 6.46 2.42 21.14
CA SER A 190 7.82 2.17 21.68
C SER A 190 8.60 1.08 20.94
N ASN A 191 7.93 0.26 20.15
CA ASN A 191 8.52 -0.79 19.33
C ASN A 191 7.76 -0.87 18.00
N PRO A 192 7.98 0.08 17.07
CA PRO A 192 7.27 0.13 15.81
C PRO A 192 7.86 -0.84 14.78
N ILE A 193 7.12 -1.03 13.69
CA ILE A 193 7.66 -1.52 12.43
C ILE A 193 8.34 -0.34 11.75
N ASN A 194 9.65 -0.40 11.56
CA ASN A 194 10.39 0.64 10.83
C ASN A 194 10.51 0.21 9.37
N LEU A 195 9.69 0.81 8.51
CA LEU A 195 9.76 0.61 7.06
C LEU A 195 10.83 1.53 6.47
N HIS A 196 11.62 1.01 5.54
CA HIS A 196 12.62 1.74 4.79
C HIS A 196 12.47 1.41 3.30
N LEU A 197 11.63 2.20 2.64
CA LEU A 197 11.27 2.04 1.24
C LEU A 197 12.28 2.76 0.36
N THR A 198 12.95 1.98 -0.47
CA THR A 198 13.91 2.48 -1.47
C THR A 198 13.41 2.19 -2.86
N THR A 199 13.74 3.05 -3.82
CA THR A 199 13.52 2.79 -5.24
C THR A 199 14.82 2.34 -5.92
N THR A 200 14.69 1.74 -7.10
CA THR A 200 15.84 1.41 -7.95
C THR A 200 15.59 1.92 -9.36
N GLY A 201 16.67 2.36 -10.01
CA GLY A 201 16.61 2.96 -11.34
C GLY A 201 16.25 4.45 -11.32
N ASN A 202 15.99 4.99 -12.51
CA ASN A 202 15.60 6.39 -12.69
C ASN A 202 14.14 6.39 -13.19
N PRO A 203 13.15 6.45 -12.29
CA PRO A 203 11.75 6.49 -12.71
C PRO A 203 11.51 7.71 -13.61
N PRO A 204 10.67 7.57 -14.65
CA PRO A 204 10.36 8.68 -15.53
C PRO A 204 9.66 9.79 -14.75
N SER A 205 9.86 11.03 -15.19
CA SER A 205 9.21 12.21 -14.61
C SER A 205 8.43 12.97 -15.66
N GLU A 206 7.26 13.47 -15.28
CA GLU A 206 6.42 14.33 -16.12
C GLU A 206 6.21 15.68 -15.43
N PRO A 207 6.13 16.79 -16.19
CA PRO A 207 5.77 18.09 -15.62
C PRO A 207 4.39 18.05 -14.98
N ILE A 208 4.21 18.77 -13.86
CA ILE A 208 2.93 18.88 -13.17
C ILE A 208 2.33 20.28 -13.34
N GLY A 209 1.44 20.40 -14.32
CA GLY A 209 0.81 21.67 -14.67
C GLY A 209 1.83 22.76 -14.97
N GLU A 210 1.59 23.98 -14.47
CA GLU A 210 2.50 25.12 -14.60
C GLU A 210 3.47 25.26 -13.41
N PHE A 211 3.46 24.31 -12.48
CA PHE A 211 4.30 24.36 -11.29
C PHE A 211 5.74 23.92 -11.63
N PRO A 212 6.79 24.62 -11.15
CA PRO A 212 8.14 24.09 -11.16
C PRO A 212 8.17 22.89 -10.20
N GLY A 213 8.17 21.70 -10.78
CA GLY A 213 7.98 20.43 -10.12
C GLY A 213 7.75 19.31 -11.13
N ALA A 214 7.53 18.10 -10.62
CA ALA A 214 7.25 16.93 -11.43
C ALA A 214 6.32 15.96 -10.69
N VAL A 215 5.69 15.10 -11.47
CA VAL A 215 5.16 13.81 -11.02
C VAL A 215 6.07 12.70 -11.53
N PHE A 216 6.35 11.72 -10.69
CA PHE A 216 7.01 10.47 -11.02
C PHE A 216 5.95 9.38 -10.91
N PRO A 217 5.32 8.97 -12.01
CA PRO A 217 4.28 7.95 -11.97
C PRO A 217 4.90 6.56 -11.78
N ALA A 218 4.17 5.70 -11.07
CA ALA A 218 4.47 4.28 -10.93
C ALA A 218 5.91 3.96 -10.44
N VAL A 219 6.44 4.75 -9.52
CA VAL A 219 7.75 4.54 -8.91
C VAL A 219 7.73 3.26 -8.08
N PRO A 220 8.56 2.25 -8.42
CA PRO A 220 8.65 1.04 -7.63
C PRO A 220 9.40 1.34 -6.34
N HIS A 221 8.83 0.99 -5.20
CA HIS A 221 9.53 1.02 -3.91
C HIS A 221 9.54 -0.37 -3.29
N SER A 222 10.60 -0.66 -2.54
CA SER A 222 10.73 -1.93 -1.83
C SER A 222 11.48 -1.82 -0.52
N ASP A 223 11.12 -2.72 0.40
CA ASP A 223 11.83 -3.02 1.64
C ASP A 223 11.78 -4.53 1.87
N ALA A 224 12.87 -5.14 2.31
CA ALA A 224 12.96 -6.57 2.63
C ALA A 224 13.61 -6.86 3.98
N VAL A 225 13.93 -5.83 4.77
CA VAL A 225 14.78 -5.94 5.97
C VAL A 225 14.13 -5.41 7.24
N PHE A 226 12.85 -5.05 7.22
CA PHE A 226 12.13 -4.68 8.43
C PHE A 226 11.79 -5.89 9.32
N ALA A 227 11.84 -5.68 10.63
CA ALA A 227 11.31 -6.61 11.62
C ALA A 227 9.84 -6.26 11.92
N ALA A 228 9.06 -7.27 12.30
CA ALA A 228 7.68 -7.12 12.72
C ALA A 228 7.56 -7.51 14.20
N PRO A 229 7.25 -6.57 15.11
CA PRO A 229 6.98 -6.89 16.51
C PRO A 229 5.73 -7.74 16.70
N GLY A 230 5.55 -8.28 17.91
CA GLY A 230 4.33 -9.02 18.26
C GLY A 230 3.10 -8.11 18.36
N ALA A 231 1.93 -8.75 18.33
CA ALA A 231 0.65 -8.14 18.54
C ALA A 231 0.41 -7.75 20.01
N SER A 232 -0.35 -6.68 20.22
CA SER A 232 -0.72 -6.15 21.52
C SER A 232 -2.17 -5.67 21.53
N GLY A 233 -2.81 -5.69 22.69
CA GLY A 233 -4.18 -5.19 22.90
C GLY A 233 -5.31 -5.94 22.17
N CYS A 234 -5.04 -7.12 21.63
CA CYS A 234 -6.01 -7.89 20.87
C CYS A 234 -6.94 -8.71 21.79
N GLY A 235 -8.23 -8.40 21.73
CA GLY A 235 -9.28 -8.98 22.56
C GLY A 235 -9.28 -8.44 24.00
N PRO A 236 -10.25 -8.85 24.84
CA PRO A 236 -10.34 -8.40 26.23
C PRO A 236 -9.03 -8.65 26.97
N LEU A 237 -8.42 -7.58 27.49
CA LEU A 237 -7.13 -7.62 28.20
C LEU A 237 -5.97 -8.27 27.40
N GLY A 238 -6.03 -8.28 26.06
CA GLY A 238 -5.00 -8.88 25.21
C GLY A 238 -5.06 -10.40 25.09
N ALA A 239 -6.18 -11.03 25.50
CA ALA A 239 -6.34 -12.49 25.51
C ALA A 239 -6.19 -13.15 24.13
N LEU A 240 -6.26 -12.40 23.03
CA LEU A 240 -6.13 -12.88 21.65
C LEU A 240 -4.79 -12.49 20.98
N ASN A 241 -3.85 -11.87 21.71
CA ASN A 241 -2.52 -11.54 21.17
C ASN A 241 -1.82 -12.79 20.59
N TRP A 242 -1.93 -13.92 21.27
CA TRP A 242 -1.33 -15.19 20.83
C TRP A 242 -1.89 -15.66 19.48
N ALA A 243 -3.18 -15.48 19.25
CA ALA A 243 -3.85 -15.93 18.02
C ALA A 243 -3.46 -15.04 16.84
N VAL A 244 -3.41 -13.72 17.06
CA VAL A 244 -2.92 -12.75 16.08
C VAL A 244 -1.44 -13.02 15.75
N ASN A 245 -0.62 -13.27 16.76
CA ASN A 245 0.79 -13.64 16.60
C ASN A 245 0.98 -14.90 15.77
N LEU A 246 0.27 -15.97 16.13
CA LEU A 246 0.33 -17.25 15.42
C LEU A 246 -0.06 -17.10 13.96
N ARG A 247 -1.15 -16.37 13.70
CA ARG A 247 -1.71 -16.21 12.36
C ARG A 247 -0.89 -15.25 11.49
N GLY A 248 -0.40 -14.15 12.07
CA GLY A 248 0.53 -13.22 11.42
C GLY A 248 1.93 -13.78 11.25
N GLY A 249 2.30 -14.81 12.02
CA GLY A 249 3.68 -15.26 12.13
C GLY A 249 4.59 -14.19 12.75
N VAL A 250 4.08 -13.44 13.73
CA VAL A 250 4.79 -12.36 14.42
C VAL A 250 4.98 -12.69 15.92
N PRO A 251 6.06 -12.23 16.58
CA PRO A 251 7.12 -11.38 16.05
C PRO A 251 7.96 -12.10 14.98
N ALA A 252 8.32 -11.36 13.92
CA ALA A 252 9.14 -11.83 12.82
C ALA A 252 10.42 -11.00 12.75
N ALA A 253 11.57 -11.67 12.73
CA ALA A 253 12.86 -11.00 12.59
C ALA A 253 13.02 -10.33 11.21
N SER A 254 13.97 -9.39 11.12
CA SER A 254 14.43 -8.82 9.84
C SER A 254 14.76 -9.93 8.82
N GLY A 255 14.47 -9.69 7.54
CA GLY A 255 14.65 -10.66 6.46
C GLY A 255 13.56 -11.74 6.36
N LYS A 256 12.53 -11.70 7.21
CA LYS A 256 11.32 -12.53 7.09
C LYS A 256 10.12 -11.79 6.49
N ASN A 257 10.23 -10.48 6.37
CA ASN A 257 9.17 -9.60 5.89
C ASN A 257 9.63 -8.91 4.60
N SER A 258 8.68 -8.48 3.79
CA SER A 258 8.96 -7.68 2.61
C SER A 258 7.78 -6.79 2.26
N LEU A 259 8.04 -5.66 1.64
CA LEU A 259 7.05 -4.72 1.15
C LEU A 259 7.49 -4.31 -0.25
N THR A 260 6.58 -4.40 -1.21
CA THR A 260 6.75 -3.80 -2.54
C THR A 260 5.55 -2.94 -2.83
N THR A 261 5.78 -1.74 -3.37
CA THR A 261 4.72 -0.84 -3.81
C THR A 261 5.07 -0.21 -5.15
N SER A 262 4.05 0.20 -5.88
CA SER A 262 4.14 1.17 -6.95
C SER A 262 3.44 2.43 -6.48
N SER A 263 4.09 3.59 -6.58
CA SER A 263 3.56 4.85 -6.05
C SER A 263 3.72 5.98 -7.04
N ASP A 264 2.75 6.88 -7.09
CA ASP A 264 2.89 8.15 -7.78
C ASP A 264 3.48 9.17 -6.81
N VAL A 265 4.63 9.74 -7.15
CA VAL A 265 5.35 10.73 -6.33
C VAL A 265 5.18 12.10 -6.97
N TYR A 266 4.58 13.03 -6.25
CA TYR A 266 4.34 14.40 -6.69
C TYR A 266 5.23 15.34 -5.89
N ALA A 267 5.95 16.23 -6.56
CA ALA A 267 6.77 17.24 -5.92
C ALA A 267 6.68 18.58 -6.66
N VAL A 268 6.39 19.67 -5.95
CA VAL A 268 6.38 21.03 -6.51
C VAL A 268 7.04 22.03 -5.57
N ALA A 269 7.54 23.13 -6.11
CA ALA A 269 8.03 24.21 -5.28
C ALA A 269 6.90 24.85 -4.45
N ALA A 270 7.06 24.87 -3.13
CA ALA A 270 6.08 25.41 -2.17
C ALA A 270 5.73 26.89 -2.45
N ARG A 271 6.67 27.68 -2.98
CA ARG A 271 6.45 29.09 -3.36
C ARG A 271 5.31 29.31 -4.35
N LYS A 272 4.95 28.30 -5.15
CA LYS A 272 3.85 28.39 -6.12
C LYS A 272 2.52 27.91 -5.54
N VAL A 273 2.56 27.15 -4.46
CA VAL A 273 1.38 26.71 -3.70
C VAL A 273 0.91 27.82 -2.76
N ARG A 274 1.83 28.64 -2.24
CA ARG A 274 1.49 29.78 -1.38
C ARG A 274 0.54 30.75 -2.08
N PRO A 275 -0.48 31.27 -1.38
CA PRO A 275 -1.28 32.38 -1.86
C PRO A 275 -0.38 33.56 -2.25
N PRO A 276 -0.73 34.34 -3.29
CA PRO A 276 -0.04 35.58 -3.58
C PRO A 276 -0.11 36.50 -2.35
N ALA A 277 1.02 37.14 -2.03
CA ALA A 277 1.13 38.13 -0.96
C ALA A 277 0.32 39.40 -1.26
#